data_AF-A0A7S2RTS4-F1
#
_entry.id   AF-A0A7S2RTS4-F1
#
_cell.length_a   1.000
_cell.length_b   1.000
_cell.length_c   1.000
_cell.angle_alpha   90.00
_cell.angle_beta   90.00
_cell.angle_gamma   90.00
#
_symmetry.space_group_name_H-M   'P 1'
#
loop_
_entity.id
_entity.type
_entity.pdbx_description
1 polymer ?
#
loop_
_entity_poly.entity_id
_entity_poly.type
_entity_poly.pdbx_seq_one_letter_code
_entity_poly.pdbx_strand_id
1 'polypeptide(L)'
;MTNIIPDEDDLREAKEFKKAVQWNLKEDEESEEEGPMPLSSSIPAEDGGNSNNNDSGKQYGGALLPGEGEALAAFVQQNLRIPRRGEIGYSANDIESYEHSGYVMSGSRHARMNAVRIRKENQIYSAEEQRALALITLEENQQKESKLMQDFRTMLKHKREQHILTTTTTTTTTENSNNNENNTNNATSTTTTTTTNEESDEPEPQTQQTELN
;
A
#
# COMPACT_ATOMS: atom_id res chain seq x y z
N MET A 1 36.05 1.03 -41.22
CA MET A 1 35.43 1.48 -39.96
C MET A 1 36.05 2.83 -39.62
N THR A 2 35.32 3.92 -39.86
CA THR A 2 35.76 5.28 -39.54
C THR A 2 35.50 5.54 -38.06
N ASN A 3 36.56 5.63 -37.25
CA ASN A 3 36.45 6.06 -35.87
C ASN A 3 36.09 7.55 -35.85
N ILE A 4 34.86 7.85 -35.41
CA ILE A 4 34.36 9.20 -35.20
C ILE A 4 35.00 9.69 -33.90
N ILE A 5 35.93 10.63 -34.02
CA ILE A 5 36.54 11.33 -32.89
C ILE A 5 35.49 12.36 -32.45
N PRO A 6 34.99 12.33 -31.20
CA PRO A 6 34.00 13.29 -30.74
C PRO A 6 34.59 14.71 -30.72
N ASP A 7 33.81 15.67 -31.22
CA ASP A 7 34.22 17.07 -31.34
C ASP A 7 34.34 17.75 -29.96
N GLU A 8 35.10 18.83 -29.86
CA GLU A 8 35.34 19.55 -28.59
C GLU A 8 34.04 20.05 -27.93
N ASP A 9 33.01 20.31 -28.72
CA ASP A 9 31.70 20.75 -28.23
C ASP A 9 30.90 19.59 -27.59
N ASP A 10 30.96 18.37 -28.16
CA ASP A 10 30.33 17.16 -27.58
C ASP A 10 30.93 16.84 -26.20
N LEU A 11 32.24 17.05 -26.06
CA LEU A 11 32.97 16.87 -24.80
C LEU A 11 32.61 17.95 -23.75
N ARG A 12 32.22 19.15 -24.18
CA ARG A 12 31.75 20.22 -23.28
C ARG A 12 30.32 19.94 -22.83
N GLU A 13 29.43 19.58 -23.74
CA GLU A 13 28.05 19.22 -23.42
C GLU A 13 27.99 18.02 -22.46
N ALA A 14 28.83 16.99 -22.68
CA ALA A 14 28.93 15.85 -21.78
C ALA A 14 29.46 16.22 -20.37
N LYS A 15 30.37 17.20 -20.27
CA LYS A 15 30.87 17.70 -18.98
C LYS A 15 29.82 18.54 -18.25
N GLU A 16 29.06 19.36 -18.96
CA GLU A 16 27.95 20.12 -18.38
C GLU A 16 26.82 19.20 -17.93
N PHE A 17 26.49 18.18 -18.72
CA PHE A 17 25.52 17.16 -18.34
C PHE A 17 25.98 16.39 -17.09
N LYS A 18 27.25 15.95 -17.03
CA LYS A 18 27.79 15.28 -15.84
C LYS A 18 27.77 16.17 -14.59
N LYS A 19 28.06 17.46 -14.74
CA LYS A 19 27.99 18.44 -13.65
C LYS A 19 26.55 18.72 -13.21
N ALA A 20 25.60 18.72 -14.13
CA ALA A 20 24.17 18.90 -13.86
C ALA A 20 23.50 17.64 -13.27
N VAL A 21 24.04 16.45 -13.55
CA VAL A 21 23.56 15.19 -12.96
C VAL A 21 24.20 14.95 -11.58
N GLN A 22 25.42 15.43 -11.37
CA GLN A 22 26.14 15.28 -10.12
C GLN A 22 26.02 16.52 -9.23
N TRP A 23 24.80 16.84 -8.77
CA TRP A 23 24.60 17.83 -7.72
C TRP A 23 24.57 17.18 -6.34
N ASN A 24 25.51 17.63 -5.49
CA ASN A 24 25.49 17.66 -4.02
C ASN A 24 25.70 16.36 -3.21
N LEU A 25 26.88 15.75 -3.33
CA LEU A 25 27.45 15.04 -2.18
C LEU A 25 28.20 16.07 -1.31
N LYS A 26 27.48 16.74 -0.41
CA LYS A 26 28.13 17.30 0.78
C LYS A 26 28.57 16.12 1.62
N GLU A 27 29.87 16.06 1.91
CA GLU A 27 30.38 15.28 3.03
C GLU A 27 29.88 15.99 4.30
N ASP A 28 28.74 15.53 4.83
CA ASP A 28 28.30 15.92 6.16
C ASP A 28 28.57 14.71 7.09
N GLU A 29 29.46 14.96 8.05
CA GLU A 29 29.82 14.09 9.16
C GLU A 29 28.61 13.74 10.05
N GLU A 30 28.57 12.49 10.52
CA GLU A 30 28.03 12.01 11.80
C GLU A 30 26.62 12.44 12.26
N SER A 31 25.64 11.53 12.14
CA SER A 31 24.56 11.33 13.13
C SER A 31 23.99 9.90 12.94
N GLU A 32 24.23 9.04 13.92
CA GLU A 32 23.29 8.54 14.94
C GLU A 32 22.31 7.47 14.43
N GLU A 33 22.31 6.36 15.16
CA GLU A 33 21.53 5.14 14.97
C GLU A 33 20.03 5.42 14.83
N GLU A 34 19.54 5.50 13.59
CA GLU A 34 18.12 5.68 13.29
C GLU A 34 17.35 4.35 13.41
N GLY A 35 16.42 4.30 14.36
CA GLY A 35 15.35 3.29 14.39
C GLY A 35 14.41 3.42 13.19
N PRO A 36 13.47 2.47 12.97
CA PRO A 36 12.61 2.48 11.79
C PRO A 36 11.74 3.74 11.76
N MET A 37 12.07 4.67 10.86
CA MET A 37 11.29 5.88 10.64
C MET A 37 9.92 5.53 10.01
N PRO A 38 8.85 6.23 10.41
CA PRO A 38 7.57 6.15 9.69
C PRO A 38 7.75 6.68 8.26
N LEU A 39 7.07 6.04 7.30
CA LEU A 39 7.09 6.41 5.88
C LEU A 39 6.72 7.89 5.72
N SER A 40 7.70 8.74 5.45
CA SER A 40 7.45 10.15 5.18
C SER A 40 6.67 10.28 3.88
N SER A 41 5.50 10.91 3.94
CA SER A 41 4.63 11.19 2.79
C SER A 41 5.19 12.30 1.88
N SER A 42 6.52 12.41 1.77
CA SER A 42 7.20 13.48 1.03
C SER A 42 8.34 12.91 0.21
N ILE A 43 7.99 12.34 -0.94
CA ILE A 43 8.91 12.20 -2.08
C ILE A 43 8.66 13.42 -3.00
N PRO A 44 9.72 14.02 -3.59
CA PRO A 44 9.71 15.41 -4.04
C PRO A 44 8.75 15.61 -5.20
N ALA A 45 7.84 16.56 -5.05
CA ALA A 45 7.14 17.17 -6.16
C ALA A 45 8.16 17.96 -6.99
N GLU A 46 8.78 17.31 -7.97
CA GLU A 46 9.39 18.00 -9.09
C GLU A 46 8.29 18.47 -10.05
N ASP A 47 7.71 19.63 -9.74
CA ASP A 47 7.56 20.76 -10.66
C ASP A 47 6.75 21.86 -9.95
N GLY A 48 7.22 23.10 -10.07
CA GLY A 48 6.79 24.24 -9.25
C GLY A 48 5.30 24.58 -9.39
N GLY A 49 4.58 24.54 -8.28
CA GLY A 49 3.22 25.05 -8.19
C GLY A 49 2.72 25.06 -6.75
N ASN A 50 2.97 26.15 -6.03
CA ASN A 50 2.39 26.44 -4.72
C ASN A 50 0.86 26.25 -4.74
N SER A 51 0.36 25.24 -4.05
CA SER A 51 -1.01 25.24 -3.58
C SER A 51 -1.14 24.44 -2.29
N ASN A 52 -1.23 25.17 -1.19
CA ASN A 52 -1.77 24.73 0.08
C ASN A 52 -3.23 24.25 -0.13
N ASN A 53 -3.41 23.03 -0.60
CA ASN A 53 -4.67 22.34 -0.55
C ASN A 53 -4.41 20.96 0.06
N ASN A 54 -4.64 20.89 1.36
CA ASN A 54 -4.86 19.64 2.10
C ASN A 54 -6.19 19.00 1.62
N ASP A 55 -6.29 18.71 0.34
CA ASP A 55 -7.29 17.78 -0.15
C ASP A 55 -6.62 16.41 -0.15
N SER A 56 -6.85 15.63 0.90
CA SER A 56 -6.37 14.26 1.04
C SER A 56 -6.94 13.31 -0.04
N GLY A 57 -7.61 13.83 -1.06
CA GLY A 57 -7.98 13.15 -2.29
C GLY A 57 -6.77 12.90 -3.18
N LYS A 58 -6.33 11.63 -3.25
CA LYS A 58 -5.47 11.00 -4.27
C LYS A 58 -4.89 11.98 -5.30
N GLN A 59 -3.81 12.66 -4.94
CA GLN A 59 -3.20 13.67 -5.80
C GLN A 59 -2.34 12.99 -6.86
N TYR A 60 -2.88 12.86 -8.07
CA TYR A 60 -2.14 12.35 -9.23
C TYR A 60 -1.21 13.40 -9.84
N GLY A 61 -0.60 14.28 -9.03
CA GLY A 61 0.31 15.39 -9.39
C GLY A 61 -0.29 16.51 -10.28
N GLY A 62 0.51 17.55 -10.58
CA GLY A 62 0.04 18.82 -11.15
C GLY A 62 -0.21 18.89 -12.67
N ALA A 63 0.22 17.89 -13.44
CA ALA A 63 0.05 17.91 -14.90
C ALA A 63 -1.34 17.43 -15.40
N LEU A 64 -2.21 16.96 -14.50
CA LEU A 64 -3.57 16.53 -14.80
C LEU A 64 -4.58 17.60 -14.40
N LEU A 65 -5.70 17.67 -15.12
CA LEU A 65 -6.81 18.52 -14.73
C LEU A 65 -7.45 17.97 -13.42
N PRO A 66 -8.10 18.83 -12.61
CA PRO A 66 -8.85 18.39 -11.45
C PRO A 66 -9.88 17.32 -11.84
N GLY A 67 -9.86 16.17 -11.16
CA GLY A 67 -10.74 15.02 -11.44
C GLY A 67 -10.32 14.15 -12.64
N GLU A 68 -9.38 14.58 -13.49
CA GLU A 68 -8.88 13.77 -14.62
C GLU A 68 -8.13 12.53 -14.11
N GLY A 69 -7.25 12.72 -13.11
CA GLY A 69 -6.45 11.62 -12.55
C GLY A 69 -7.29 10.54 -11.89
N GLU A 70 -8.33 10.92 -11.13
CA GLU A 70 -9.22 9.96 -10.48
C GLU A 70 -10.01 9.14 -11.50
N ALA A 71 -10.57 9.79 -12.53
CA ALA A 71 -11.30 9.10 -13.59
C ALA A 71 -10.39 8.10 -14.33
N LEU A 72 -9.14 8.46 -14.60
CA LEU A 72 -8.19 7.58 -15.27
C LEU A 72 -7.69 6.44 -14.36
N ALA A 73 -7.50 6.71 -13.07
CA ALA A 73 -7.10 5.69 -12.10
C ALA A 73 -8.13 4.57 -11.95
N ALA A 74 -9.42 4.86 -12.13
CA ALA A 74 -10.47 3.83 -12.13
C ALA A 74 -10.24 2.77 -13.22
N PHE A 75 -9.76 3.16 -14.40
CA PHE A 75 -9.39 2.22 -15.46
C PHE A 75 -8.19 1.36 -15.06
N VAL A 76 -7.17 1.97 -14.46
CA VAL A 76 -5.97 1.26 -14.00
C VAL A 76 -6.31 0.24 -12.90
N GLN A 77 -7.17 0.62 -11.95
CA GLN A 77 -7.67 -0.29 -10.90
C GLN A 77 -8.46 -1.47 -11.46
N GLN A 78 -9.18 -1.27 -12.57
CA GLN A 78 -9.87 -2.33 -13.30
C GLN A 78 -8.93 -3.12 -14.24
N ASN A 79 -7.62 -2.84 -14.22
CA ASN A 79 -6.62 -3.40 -15.12
C ASN A 79 -6.99 -3.21 -16.61
N LEU A 80 -7.63 -2.08 -16.90
CA LEU A 80 -8.01 -1.66 -18.24
C LEU A 80 -7.04 -0.61 -18.77
N ARG A 81 -6.82 -0.65 -20.08
CA ARG A 81 -6.05 0.37 -20.78
C ARG A 81 -6.75 1.73 -20.69
N ILE A 82 -5.99 2.78 -20.39
CA ILE A 82 -6.47 4.16 -20.44
C ILE A 82 -6.97 4.50 -21.87
N PRO A 83 -8.23 4.95 -22.04
CA PRO A 83 -8.75 5.31 -23.36
C PRO A 83 -8.07 6.55 -23.96
N ARG A 84 -7.69 6.49 -25.23
CA ARG A 84 -7.20 7.63 -26.01
C ARG A 84 -8.37 8.37 -26.70
N ARG A 85 -8.09 9.57 -27.20
CA ARG A 85 -9.07 10.35 -27.98
C ARG A 85 -9.54 9.56 -29.21
N GLY A 86 -10.85 9.39 -29.33
CA GLY A 86 -11.47 8.66 -30.45
C GLY A 86 -11.63 7.16 -30.22
N GLU A 87 -11.25 6.66 -29.04
CA GLU A 87 -11.44 5.25 -28.66
C GLU A 87 -12.66 5.03 -27.76
N ILE A 88 -13.32 6.11 -27.32
CA ILE A 88 -14.53 6.05 -26.50
C ILE A 88 -15.61 5.30 -27.30
N GLY A 89 -16.01 4.13 -26.80
CA GLY A 89 -16.97 3.24 -27.44
C GLY A 89 -16.38 1.95 -28.01
N TYR A 90 -15.06 1.79 -28.03
CA TYR A 90 -14.40 0.52 -28.36
C TYR A 90 -13.85 -0.14 -27.08
N SER A 91 -13.84 -1.47 -27.04
CA SER A 91 -13.19 -2.19 -25.94
C SER A 91 -11.66 -2.16 -26.11
N ALA A 92 -10.93 -2.31 -25.01
CA ALA A 92 -9.46 -2.36 -25.04
C ALA A 92 -8.94 -3.46 -25.97
N ASN A 93 -9.60 -4.62 -25.98
CA ASN A 93 -9.23 -5.77 -26.81
C ASN A 93 -9.46 -5.51 -28.31
N ASP A 94 -10.54 -4.80 -28.67
CA ASP A 94 -10.79 -4.42 -30.07
C ASP A 94 -9.72 -3.47 -30.57
N ILE A 95 -9.33 -2.48 -29.75
CA ILE A 95 -8.30 -1.51 -30.08
C ILE A 95 -6.96 -2.22 -30.31
N GLU A 96 -6.59 -3.15 -29.43
CA GLU A 96 -5.35 -3.94 -29.57
C GLU A 96 -5.36 -4.77 -30.86
N SER A 97 -6.50 -5.39 -31.19
CA SER A 97 -6.67 -6.17 -32.42
C SER A 97 -6.53 -5.31 -33.68
N TYR A 98 -7.08 -4.10 -33.67
CA TYR A 98 -6.94 -3.15 -34.78
C TYR A 98 -5.51 -2.65 -34.94
N GLU A 99 -4.82 -2.32 -33.84
CA GLU A 99 -3.41 -1.92 -33.87
C GLU A 99 -2.50 -3.04 -34.37
N HIS A 100 -2.73 -4.28 -33.93
CA HIS A 100 -2.01 -5.47 -34.44
C HIS A 100 -2.24 -5.70 -35.94
N SER A 101 -3.43 -5.41 -36.44
CA SER A 101 -3.76 -5.53 -37.87
C SER A 101 -3.17 -4.39 -38.72
N GLY A 102 -2.51 -3.41 -38.10
CA GLY A 102 -1.87 -2.28 -38.78
C GLY A 102 -2.76 -1.04 -38.93
N TYR A 103 -3.94 -1.01 -38.32
CA TYR A 103 -4.75 0.21 -38.25
C TYR A 103 -4.12 1.20 -37.26
N VAL A 104 -4.14 2.48 -37.63
CA VAL A 104 -3.59 3.56 -36.82
C VAL A 104 -4.74 4.37 -36.25
N MET A 105 -4.88 4.40 -34.94
CA MET A 105 -5.93 5.18 -34.28
C MET A 105 -5.75 6.68 -34.48
N SER A 106 -6.88 7.40 -34.43
CA SER A 106 -6.88 8.85 -34.57
C SER A 106 -6.00 9.50 -33.50
N GLY A 107 -5.13 10.42 -33.92
CA GLY A 107 -4.22 11.13 -33.01
C GLY A 107 -2.89 10.44 -32.72
N SER A 108 -2.73 9.13 -32.97
CA SER A 108 -1.48 8.43 -32.65
C SER A 108 -0.29 8.80 -33.56
N ARG A 109 -0.52 9.54 -34.65
CA ARG A 109 0.57 10.04 -35.53
C ARG A 109 1.28 11.29 -34.99
N HIS A 110 0.75 11.95 -33.95
CA HIS A 110 1.32 13.20 -33.43
C HIS A 110 2.35 12.93 -32.33
N ALA A 111 3.64 12.99 -32.67
CA ALA A 111 4.73 12.69 -31.72
C ALA A 111 4.68 13.53 -30.43
N ARG A 112 4.53 14.86 -30.56
CA ARG A 112 4.49 15.77 -29.39
C ARG A 112 3.29 15.50 -28.48
N MET A 113 2.11 15.28 -29.05
CA MET A 113 0.90 15.00 -28.27
C MET A 113 0.97 13.64 -27.61
N ASN A 114 1.50 12.62 -28.30
CA ASN A 114 1.71 11.31 -27.72
C ASN A 114 2.67 11.36 -26.54
N ALA A 115 3.74 12.14 -26.62
CA ALA A 115 4.67 12.30 -25.50
C ALA A 115 3.98 12.91 -24.27
N VAL A 116 3.16 13.96 -24.46
CA VAL A 116 2.38 14.56 -23.37
C VAL A 116 1.37 13.56 -22.80
N ARG A 117 0.69 12.80 -23.66
CA ARG A 117 -0.24 11.75 -23.25
C ARG A 117 0.45 10.68 -22.41
N ILE A 118 1.56 10.12 -22.90
CA ILE A 118 2.33 9.09 -22.20
C ILE A 118 2.83 9.62 -20.86
N ARG A 119 3.28 10.88 -20.79
CA ARG A 119 3.66 11.50 -19.51
C ARG A 119 2.50 11.51 -18.51
N LYS A 120 1.31 11.95 -18.95
CA LYS A 120 0.09 11.95 -18.12
C LYS A 120 -0.29 10.55 -17.67
N GLU A 121 -0.27 9.57 -18.58
CA GLU A 121 -0.57 8.17 -18.27
C GLU A 121 0.44 7.60 -17.26
N ASN A 122 1.74 7.83 -17.47
CA ASN A 122 2.79 7.37 -16.56
C ASN A 122 2.65 7.98 -15.16
N GLN A 123 2.21 9.23 -15.05
CA GLN A 123 1.94 9.86 -13.76
C GLN A 123 0.87 9.10 -12.97
N ILE A 124 -0.14 8.57 -13.65
CA ILE A 124 -1.21 7.79 -13.03
C ILE A 124 -0.71 6.39 -12.69
N TYR A 125 0.01 5.73 -13.61
CA TYR A 125 0.58 4.41 -13.36
C TYR A 125 1.54 4.42 -12.18
N SER A 126 2.49 5.36 -12.14
CA SER A 126 3.46 5.47 -11.04
C SER A 126 2.77 5.77 -9.71
N ALA A 127 1.77 6.65 -9.70
CA ALA A 127 1.03 6.96 -8.47
C ALA A 127 0.20 5.76 -7.98
N GLU A 128 -0.48 5.03 -8.87
CA GLU A 128 -1.29 3.87 -8.48
C GLU A 128 -0.40 2.67 -8.10
N GLU A 129 0.73 2.47 -8.77
CA GLU A 129 1.73 1.46 -8.41
C GLU A 129 2.32 1.74 -7.02
N GLN A 130 2.76 2.96 -6.76
CA GLN A 130 3.28 3.34 -5.45
C GLN A 130 2.23 3.17 -4.35
N ARG A 131 0.97 3.49 -4.65
CA ARG A 131 -0.15 3.29 -3.72
C ARG A 131 -0.42 1.81 -3.46
N ALA A 132 -0.40 0.98 -4.49
CA ALA A 132 -0.55 -0.47 -4.34
C ALA A 132 0.57 -1.06 -3.48
N LEU A 133 1.83 -0.67 -3.74
CA LEU A 133 2.98 -1.09 -2.94
C LEU A 133 2.90 -0.63 -1.47
N ALA A 134 2.45 0.59 -1.22
CA ALA A 134 2.26 1.10 0.14
C ALA A 134 1.17 0.31 0.89
N LEU A 135 0.08 -0.05 0.22
CA LEU A 135 -0.99 -0.87 0.80
C LEU A 135 -0.48 -2.27 1.17
N ILE A 136 0.27 -2.89 0.26
CA ILE A 136 0.91 -4.19 0.51
C ILE A 136 1.86 -4.12 1.71
N THR A 137 2.72 -3.08 1.76
CA THR A 137 3.66 -2.88 2.87
C THR A 137 2.94 -2.70 4.20
N LEU A 138 1.85 -1.94 4.20
CA LEU A 138 1.01 -1.72 5.37
C LEU A 138 0.38 -3.04 5.86
N GLU A 139 -0.19 -3.82 4.94
CA GLU A 139 -0.78 -5.12 5.26
C GLU A 139 0.27 -6.09 5.81
N GLU A 140 1.44 -6.18 5.19
CA GLU A 140 2.54 -7.02 5.67
C GLU A 140 2.98 -6.63 7.08
N ASN A 141 3.10 -5.33 7.36
CA ASN A 141 3.51 -4.85 8.69
C ASN A 141 2.45 -5.16 9.75
N GLN A 142 1.16 -5.01 9.42
CA GLN A 142 0.06 -5.39 10.32
C GLN A 142 0.06 -6.90 10.60
N GLN A 143 0.32 -7.74 9.59
CA GLN A 143 0.43 -9.19 9.76
C GLN A 143 1.64 -9.56 10.63
N LYS A 144 2.80 -8.92 10.40
CA LYS A 144 4.02 -9.10 11.22
C LYS A 144 3.77 -8.70 12.67
N GLU A 145 3.13 -7.56 12.92
CA GLU A 145 2.78 -7.09 14.26
C GLU A 145 1.79 -8.04 14.96
N SER A 146 0.73 -8.46 14.25
CA SER A 146 -0.25 -9.41 14.79
C SER A 146 0.38 -10.73 15.20
N LYS A 147 1.27 -11.27 14.34
CA LYS A 147 2.04 -12.48 14.66
C LYS A 147 2.94 -12.28 15.88
N LEU A 148 3.65 -11.16 15.94
CA LEU A 148 4.50 -10.83 17.09
C LEU A 148 3.69 -10.71 18.39
N MET A 149 2.50 -10.11 18.33
CA MET A 149 1.58 -10.01 19.47
C MET A 149 1.06 -11.38 19.92
N GLN A 150 0.79 -12.28 18.97
CA GLN A 150 0.41 -13.66 19.27
C GLN A 150 1.55 -14.42 19.97
N ASP A 151 2.77 -14.32 19.44
CA ASP A 151 3.96 -14.95 20.00
C ASP A 151 4.30 -14.40 21.40
N PHE A 152 4.10 -13.10 21.63
CA PHE A 152 4.26 -12.51 22.96
C PHE A 152 3.21 -13.01 23.95
N ARG A 153 1.94 -13.09 23.53
CA ARG A 153 0.85 -13.64 24.36
C ARG A 153 1.08 -15.10 24.73
N THR A 154 1.59 -15.93 23.82
CA THR A 154 1.91 -17.34 24.10
C THR A 154 3.08 -17.45 25.08
N MET A 155 4.15 -16.66 24.89
CA MET A 155 5.29 -16.62 25.83
C MET A 155 4.86 -16.21 27.24
N LEU A 156 4.00 -15.18 27.37
CA LEU A 156 3.50 -14.75 28.68
C LEU A 156 2.60 -15.80 29.35
N LYS A 157 1.74 -16.49 28.59
CA LYS A 157 0.96 -17.62 29.11
C LYS A 157 1.86 -18.73 29.61
N HIS A 158 2.85 -19.13 28.82
CA HIS A 158 3.81 -20.15 29.21
C HIS A 158 4.60 -19.74 30.46
N LYS A 159 5.09 -18.49 30.54
CA LYS A 159 5.79 -17.98 31.72
C LYS A 159 4.89 -17.97 32.98
N ARG A 160 3.61 -17.64 32.83
CA ARG A 160 2.63 -17.68 33.93
C ARG A 160 2.40 -19.12 34.39
N GLU A 161 2.22 -20.06 33.47
CA GLU A 161 2.06 -21.49 33.79
C GLU A 161 3.30 -22.04 34.50
N GLN A 162 4.51 -21.74 34.02
CA GLN A 162 5.76 -22.14 34.68
C GLN A 162 5.86 -21.57 36.10
N HIS A 163 5.48 -20.30 36.31
CA HIS A 163 5.49 -19.70 37.64
C HIS A 163 4.46 -20.34 38.59
N ILE A 164 3.29 -20.75 38.09
CA ILE A 164 2.28 -21.47 38.88
C ILE A 164 2.82 -22.85 39.30
N LEU A 165 3.51 -23.57 38.40
CA LEU A 165 4.15 -24.85 38.74
C LEU A 165 5.23 -24.68 39.83
N THR A 166 6.12 -23.68 39.72
CA THR A 166 7.18 -23.47 40.71
C THR A 166 6.66 -23.04 42.08
N THR A 167 5.54 -22.30 42.15
CA THR A 167 4.89 -21.98 43.42
C THR A 167 4.27 -23.22 44.07
N THR A 168 3.60 -24.10 43.32
CA THR A 168 3.05 -25.36 43.88
C THR A 168 4.10 -26.36 44.36
N THR A 169 5.26 -26.46 43.69
CA THR A 169 6.32 -27.40 44.10
C THR A 169 7.05 -26.93 45.37
N THR A 170 7.11 -25.61 45.62
CA THR A 170 7.75 -25.05 46.82
C THR A 170 6.86 -25.22 48.08
N THR A 171 5.54 -25.26 47.96
CA THR A 171 4.61 -25.40 49.11
C THR A 171 4.45 -26.84 49.61
N THR A 172 4.89 -27.89 48.89
CA THR A 172 4.65 -29.29 49.31
C THR A 172 5.70 -29.82 50.31
N THR A 173 6.82 -29.11 50.55
CA THR A 173 7.88 -29.60 51.47
C THR A 173 7.95 -28.87 52.81
N THR A 174 7.20 -27.79 53.04
CA THR A 174 7.25 -27.10 54.34
C THR A 174 5.86 -26.71 54.82
N GLU A 175 5.52 -27.29 55.97
CA GLU A 175 4.51 -26.86 56.94
C GLU A 175 3.06 -27.33 56.76
N ASN A 176 2.86 -28.54 57.25
CA ASN A 176 1.67 -28.90 58.02
C ASN A 176 1.82 -28.31 59.45
N SER A 177 1.19 -27.17 59.75
CA SER A 177 0.74 -26.80 61.11
C SER A 177 -0.04 -25.48 61.16
N ASN A 178 -1.27 -25.61 61.68
CA ASN A 178 -1.99 -24.69 62.57
C ASN A 178 -2.65 -23.41 62.01
N ASN A 179 -3.98 -23.49 61.95
CA ASN A 179 -4.98 -22.60 62.57
C ASN A 179 -4.62 -21.11 62.76
N ASN A 180 -5.42 -20.21 62.18
CA ASN A 180 -6.25 -19.30 62.97
C ASN A 180 -7.33 -18.60 62.11
N GLU A 181 -8.43 -18.34 62.77
CA GLU A 181 -9.70 -17.76 62.36
C GLU A 181 -9.62 -16.30 61.86
N ASN A 182 -10.74 -15.89 61.26
CA ASN A 182 -11.22 -14.53 61.03
C ASN A 182 -10.64 -13.79 59.81
N ASN A 183 -11.48 -13.51 58.81
CA ASN A 183 -12.22 -12.23 58.81
C ASN A 183 -13.06 -12.06 57.51
N THR A 184 -14.37 -12.00 57.71
CA THR A 184 -15.44 -11.29 56.97
C THR A 184 -15.26 -10.81 55.51
N ASN A 185 -16.28 -11.17 54.72
CA ASN A 185 -17.03 -10.34 53.77
C ASN A 185 -16.27 -9.74 52.57
N ASN A 186 -16.58 -10.24 51.36
CA ASN A 186 -17.52 -9.54 50.49
C ASN A 186 -17.96 -10.46 49.34
N ALA A 187 -19.27 -10.69 49.26
CA ALA A 187 -19.92 -11.42 48.20
C ALA A 187 -20.08 -10.49 46.98
N THR A 188 -19.34 -10.76 45.91
CA THR A 188 -19.62 -10.18 44.59
C THR A 188 -20.26 -11.26 43.71
N SER A 189 -21.58 -11.20 43.68
CA SER A 189 -22.51 -11.54 42.59
C SER A 189 -22.00 -12.45 41.47
N THR A 190 -22.48 -13.69 41.52
CA THR A 190 -22.65 -14.58 40.38
C THR A 190 -23.70 -13.99 39.41
N THR A 191 -23.35 -13.88 38.13
CA THR A 191 -24.35 -13.91 37.05
C THR A 191 -23.97 -15.02 36.10
N THR A 192 -24.78 -16.07 36.16
CA THR A 192 -24.74 -17.29 35.37
C THR A 192 -24.96 -17.00 33.89
N THR A 193 -24.07 -17.56 33.07
CA THR A 193 -24.29 -17.86 31.66
C THR A 193 -25.49 -18.80 31.50
N THR A 194 -26.45 -18.44 30.67
CA THR A 194 -27.38 -19.40 30.08
C THR A 194 -27.08 -19.48 28.58
N THR A 195 -26.61 -20.66 28.20
CA THR A 195 -26.50 -21.15 26.82
C THR A 195 -27.88 -21.46 26.29
N THR A 196 -28.24 -20.91 25.12
CA THR A 196 -29.27 -21.49 24.26
C THR A 196 -28.80 -21.38 22.81
N ASN A 197 -28.56 -22.55 22.23
CA ASN A 197 -28.45 -22.79 20.79
C ASN A 197 -29.83 -22.63 20.15
N GLU A 198 -29.95 -21.84 19.09
CA GLU A 198 -30.92 -21.97 18.00
C GLU A 198 -30.17 -21.50 16.74
N GLU A 199 -29.81 -22.38 15.79
CA GLU A 199 -30.63 -22.93 14.69
C GLU A 199 -30.94 -21.86 13.62
N SER A 200 -30.31 -22.07 12.44
CA SER A 200 -30.56 -21.59 11.07
C SER A 200 -31.56 -20.45 10.78
N ASP A 201 -31.14 -19.48 9.96
CA ASP A 201 -31.65 -19.35 8.57
C ASP A 201 -30.93 -18.24 7.77
N GLU A 202 -30.25 -18.66 6.71
CA GLU A 202 -29.79 -17.86 5.58
C GLU A 202 -30.93 -17.74 4.55
N PRO A 203 -31.22 -16.56 3.95
CA PRO A 203 -31.95 -16.51 2.69
C PRO A 203 -31.00 -16.42 1.49
N GLU A 204 -31.04 -17.46 0.64
CA GLU A 204 -30.41 -17.53 -0.67
C GLU A 204 -30.90 -16.45 -1.66
N PRO A 205 -30.07 -16.09 -2.67
CA PRO A 205 -30.43 -15.17 -3.74
C PRO A 205 -31.31 -15.82 -4.82
N GLN A 206 -32.44 -15.17 -5.15
CA GLN A 206 -33.34 -15.60 -6.22
C GLN A 206 -32.67 -15.46 -7.60
N THR A 207 -32.46 -16.59 -8.26
CA THR A 207 -32.17 -16.72 -9.69
C THR A 207 -33.48 -16.56 -10.48
N GLN A 208 -33.56 -15.56 -11.36
CA GLN A 208 -34.62 -15.49 -12.38
C GLN A 208 -34.07 -16.09 -13.68
N GLN A 209 -34.68 -17.20 -14.10
CA GLN A 209 -34.52 -17.80 -15.43
C GLN A 209 -35.61 -17.26 -16.37
N THR A 210 -35.16 -16.81 -17.55
CA THR A 210 -35.78 -16.93 -18.88
C THR A 210 -37.29 -17.21 -19.00
N GLU A 211 -38.00 -16.31 -19.70
CA GLU A 211 -39.06 -16.70 -20.63
C GLU A 211 -38.67 -16.29 -22.05
N LEU A 212 -38.68 -17.28 -22.95
CA LEU A 212 -38.72 -17.08 -24.39
C LEU A 212 -40.11 -16.56 -24.78
N ASN A 213 -40.14 -15.56 -25.67
CA ASN A 213 -41.08 -15.44 -26.79
C ASN A 213 -40.49 -14.52 -27.86
#